data_AF-A0A2E8I6S0-F1
#
_entry.id   AF-A0A2E8I6S0-F1
#
_cell.length_a   1.000
_cell.length_b   1.000
_cell.length_c   1.000
_cell.angle_alpha   90.00
_cell.angle_beta   90.00
_cell.angle_gamma   90.00
#
_symmetry.space_group_name_H-M   'P 1'
#
loop_
_entity.id
_entity.type
_entity.pdbx_description
1 polymer ?
#
loop_
_entity_poly.entity_id
_entity_poly.type
_entity_poly.pdbx_seq_one_letter_code
_entity_poly.pdbx_strand_id
1 'polypeptide(L)'
;MAVNKDNKSTPSNPAMAEAMKESGAQQSRSTNQNQPNRGRNVEGPKSLAGLNSLFSNPMTRSTAGEVTGELTQTLRKILSSERNSVLEKVTIEPVDGDSHSLALSVIVLQFPFNEHVACYTYIVEGSGDGLADRVPTIAGQQVNIKTVPGDVYDDNMWEQVSMYLRSKYGNERSFIDVGANVIPRTVTADHEKEIRSLLYFGITACYTTLLKINGDTSNSISVADINTGDVLAAQLRYNPGDTQTAAGQTVRSDLSIALRGIMQTGEAVSAKQTIPLTTVDGYMDLTYVPRQQQQMAYGQPVDHRQYVPRLVMTNVSSGLSVNTLELELLGLSTTVLAAQHHAWVKCFKPVYGASKNDIHDIGALGFEVDFANNGEYGRISTKSDSFSDQSLFELVQRSMYNEVLFSWDIPETGDLSWLQETFLAAAAGNSKAINTLFNAADTLTGGAFTRNYDGAPPLMSEITRVHLGTYLDENNTPRDLRDLDYLAMLNIYGDKDLGLVEAFGNTYDQTDRPQELRLAERAKIIEATLGDTVTITGYARRVTFNPKFIEALAMACAEAGLKIRPEGIYGNDMGAIRGNTSAVGMGIGQNAGGAVFQQGGANWGGSGMGYGARNSGGLWNR
;
A
#
# COMPACT_ATOMS: atom_id res chain seq x y z
N MET A 1 -1.89 2.72 -14.98
CA MET A 1 -1.35 3.23 -16.28
C MET A 1 -0.80 2.04 -17.02
N ALA A 2 -1.58 1.52 -17.95
CA ALA A 2 -1.35 0.22 -18.54
C ALA A 2 0.07 0.03 -19.09
N VAL A 3 0.71 -1.05 -18.67
CA VAL A 3 1.91 -1.57 -19.31
C VAL A 3 1.46 -2.17 -20.65
N ASN A 4 1.82 -1.51 -21.75
CA ASN A 4 1.64 -2.10 -23.07
C ASN A 4 2.66 -3.25 -23.22
N LYS A 5 2.27 -4.45 -22.80
CA LYS A 5 3.10 -5.67 -22.85
C LYS A 5 3.34 -6.20 -24.27
N ASP A 6 2.68 -5.64 -25.29
CA ASP A 6 2.87 -6.03 -26.69
C ASP A 6 4.20 -5.52 -27.29
N ASN A 7 4.93 -4.65 -26.60
CA ASN A 7 6.29 -4.25 -26.99
C ASN A 7 7.34 -5.09 -26.25
N LYS A 8 7.87 -6.12 -26.91
CA LYS A 8 9.10 -6.81 -26.49
C LYS A 8 10.27 -5.84 -26.43
N SER A 9 10.46 -5.16 -25.30
CA SER A 9 11.69 -4.42 -25.01
C SER A 9 12.76 -5.39 -24.54
N THR A 10 13.79 -5.49 -25.37
CA THR A 10 15.05 -6.21 -25.19
C THR A 10 15.71 -5.87 -23.86
N PRO A 11 16.26 -6.85 -23.09
CA PRO A 11 17.01 -6.54 -21.89
C PRO A 11 18.39 -5.97 -22.26
N SER A 12 18.76 -4.91 -21.55
CA SER A 12 20.13 -4.52 -21.15
C SER A 12 21.29 -4.71 -22.15
N ASN A 13 21.85 -3.57 -22.56
CA ASN A 13 23.30 -3.32 -22.68
C ASN A 13 24.08 -4.14 -23.75
N PRO A 14 24.16 -3.67 -25.00
CA PRO A 14 24.85 -4.39 -26.09
C PRO A 14 26.38 -4.50 -25.92
N ALA A 15 27.00 -3.75 -25.01
CA ALA A 15 28.46 -3.73 -24.87
C ALA A 15 29.06 -4.93 -24.09
N MET A 16 28.29 -5.63 -23.25
CA MET A 16 28.79 -6.73 -22.42
C MET A 16 28.56 -8.11 -23.04
N ALA A 17 27.52 -8.25 -23.87
CA ALA A 17 27.25 -9.45 -24.66
C ALA A 17 28.20 -9.60 -25.87
N GLU A 18 28.76 -8.48 -26.35
CA GLU A 18 29.72 -8.44 -27.47
C GLU A 18 31.15 -8.80 -26.98
N ALA A 19 31.53 -8.39 -25.77
CA ALA A 19 32.81 -8.75 -25.14
C ALA A 19 32.92 -10.23 -24.72
N MET A 20 31.80 -10.92 -24.44
CA MET A 20 31.79 -12.36 -24.14
C MET A 20 31.62 -13.25 -25.38
N LYS A 21 31.31 -12.68 -26.55
CA LYS A 21 31.27 -13.40 -27.83
C LYS A 21 32.62 -13.47 -28.54
N GLU A 22 33.54 -12.53 -28.27
CA GLU A 22 34.87 -12.52 -28.88
C GLU A 22 35.88 -13.48 -28.24
N SER A 23 35.58 -14.10 -27.09
CA SER A 23 36.48 -15.06 -26.42
C SER A 23 36.19 -16.54 -26.73
N GLY A 24 35.22 -16.85 -27.61
CA GLY A 24 34.73 -18.22 -27.83
C GLY A 24 34.84 -18.80 -29.24
N ALA A 25 35.41 -18.08 -30.21
CA ALA A 25 35.39 -18.50 -31.61
C ALA A 25 36.79 -18.76 -32.20
N GLN A 26 37.36 -19.92 -31.89
CA GLN A 26 38.35 -20.58 -32.77
C GLN A 26 37.99 -22.06 -32.95
N GLN A 27 37.97 -22.49 -34.22
CA GLN A 27 37.67 -23.83 -34.75
C GLN A 27 36.16 -24.16 -34.77
N SER A 28 35.49 -24.46 -35.88
CA SER A 28 35.91 -25.10 -37.12
C SER A 28 34.88 -24.82 -38.24
N ARG A 29 35.37 -24.84 -39.49
CA ARG A 29 34.60 -24.67 -40.73
C ARG A 29 33.85 -25.95 -41.10
N SER A 30 32.59 -25.85 -41.52
CA SER A 30 32.08 -26.59 -42.67
C SER A 30 30.86 -25.93 -43.30
N THR A 31 30.85 -26.02 -44.63
CA THR A 31 29.94 -25.48 -45.64
C THR A 31 28.65 -26.29 -45.75
N ASN A 32 27.51 -25.63 -45.96
CA ASN A 32 26.64 -25.68 -47.17
C ASN A 32 25.11 -25.69 -46.92
N GLN A 33 24.45 -24.93 -47.80
CA GLN A 33 23.10 -25.05 -48.37
C GLN A 33 21.89 -24.37 -47.71
N ASN A 34 21.41 -23.37 -48.45
CA ASN A 34 20.08 -22.76 -48.47
C ASN A 34 18.94 -23.78 -48.66
N GLN A 35 17.93 -23.71 -47.80
CA GLN A 35 16.53 -24.02 -48.13
C GLN A 35 15.57 -23.07 -47.38
N PRO A 36 14.42 -22.70 -47.97
CA PRO A 36 13.51 -21.71 -47.41
C PRO A 36 12.62 -22.34 -46.32
N ASN A 37 12.68 -21.78 -45.12
CA ASN A 37 11.97 -22.29 -43.95
C ASN A 37 10.49 -21.85 -43.99
N ARG A 38 9.60 -22.79 -44.33
CA ARG A 38 8.15 -22.68 -44.08
C ARG A 38 7.89 -22.68 -42.58
N GLY A 39 6.98 -21.82 -42.15
CA GLY A 39 6.56 -21.67 -40.76
C GLY A 39 6.27 -23.01 -40.09
N ARG A 40 7.04 -23.30 -39.04
CA ARG A 40 6.81 -24.43 -38.15
C ARG A 40 6.29 -23.83 -36.85
N ASN A 41 4.98 -23.98 -36.62
CA ASN A 41 4.38 -23.77 -35.31
C ASN A 41 5.17 -24.61 -34.31
N VAL A 42 5.75 -23.94 -33.32
CA VAL A 42 6.35 -24.60 -32.16
C VAL A 42 5.17 -25.02 -31.29
N GLU A 43 4.69 -26.25 -31.50
CA GLU A 43 3.85 -26.92 -30.50
C GLU A 43 4.71 -27.11 -29.25
N GLY A 44 4.44 -26.31 -28.20
CA GLY A 44 4.95 -26.58 -26.86
C GLY A 44 4.48 -27.95 -26.37
N PRO A 45 5.16 -28.55 -25.38
CA PRO A 45 4.77 -29.84 -24.83
C PRO A 45 3.32 -29.77 -24.30
N LYS A 46 2.46 -30.65 -24.83
CA LYS A 46 1.05 -30.79 -24.41
C LYS A 46 1.02 -31.18 -22.93
N SER A 47 0.70 -30.24 -22.06
CA SER A 47 0.52 -30.49 -20.63
C SER A 47 -0.78 -31.24 -20.38
N LEU A 48 -0.88 -31.99 -19.28
CA LEU A 48 -2.10 -32.69 -18.87
C LEU A 48 -3.28 -31.72 -18.64
N ALA A 49 -3.01 -30.43 -18.38
CA ALA A 49 -4.02 -29.39 -18.24
C ALA A 49 -4.78 -29.13 -19.56
N GLY A 50 -4.13 -29.26 -20.72
CA GLY A 50 -4.75 -29.13 -22.03
C GLY A 50 -5.50 -30.38 -22.52
N LEU A 51 -5.53 -31.46 -21.75
CA LEU A 51 -6.34 -32.64 -22.12
C LEU A 51 -7.83 -32.37 -21.97
N ASN A 52 -8.24 -31.56 -20.97
CA ASN A 52 -9.65 -31.22 -20.80
C ASN A 52 -10.19 -30.35 -21.94
N SER A 53 -9.38 -29.43 -22.49
CA SER A 53 -9.77 -28.64 -23.67
C SER A 53 -9.90 -29.47 -24.95
N LEU A 54 -9.28 -30.67 -25.01
CA LEU A 54 -9.42 -31.61 -26.13
C LEU A 54 -10.70 -32.46 -26.06
N PHE A 55 -11.29 -32.58 -24.86
CA PHE A 55 -12.54 -33.30 -24.63
C PHE A 55 -13.64 -32.32 -24.23
N SER A 56 -14.17 -31.57 -25.21
CA SER A 56 -15.32 -30.69 -25.01
C SER A 56 -16.59 -31.52 -24.75
N ASN A 57 -16.75 -32.02 -23.53
CA ASN A 57 -18.04 -32.54 -23.10
C ASN A 57 -19.05 -31.37 -23.08
N PRO A 58 -20.34 -31.58 -23.45
CA PRO A 58 -21.35 -30.52 -23.48
C PRO A 58 -21.61 -29.84 -22.13
N MET A 59 -21.16 -30.46 -21.04
CA MET A 59 -21.26 -29.96 -19.67
C MET A 59 -19.94 -30.26 -18.97
N THR A 60 -19.30 -29.23 -18.42
CA THR A 60 -18.08 -29.37 -17.60
C THR A 60 -18.46 -30.01 -16.26
N ARG A 61 -17.58 -30.85 -15.72
CA ARG A 61 -17.75 -31.46 -14.38
C ARG A 61 -17.37 -30.50 -13.24
N SER A 62 -16.87 -29.32 -13.57
CA SER A 62 -16.23 -28.39 -12.65
C SER A 62 -17.25 -27.44 -12.03
N THR A 63 -17.30 -27.42 -10.69
CA THR A 63 -18.07 -26.42 -9.91
C THR A 63 -17.46 -25.01 -10.03
N ALA A 64 -16.23 -24.89 -10.55
CA ALA A 64 -15.56 -23.63 -10.84
C ALA A 64 -16.39 -22.71 -11.74
N GLY A 65 -17.05 -23.29 -12.75
CA GLY A 65 -17.91 -22.58 -13.69
C GLY A 65 -19.19 -22.05 -13.05
N GLU A 66 -19.68 -22.72 -11.99
CA GLU A 66 -20.89 -22.32 -11.26
C GLU A 66 -20.65 -21.06 -10.44
N VAL A 67 -19.64 -21.06 -9.55
CA VAL A 67 -19.28 -19.90 -8.72
C VAL A 67 -18.93 -18.68 -9.59
N THR A 68 -18.10 -18.89 -10.62
CA THR A 68 -17.72 -17.84 -11.57
C THR A 68 -18.95 -17.33 -12.34
N GLY A 69 -19.87 -18.23 -12.71
CA GLY A 69 -21.12 -17.90 -13.40
C GLY A 69 -22.08 -17.06 -12.55
N GLU A 70 -22.28 -17.42 -11.28
CA GLU A 70 -23.15 -16.70 -10.34
C GLU A 70 -22.63 -15.28 -10.04
N LEU A 71 -21.32 -15.16 -9.78
CA LEU A 71 -20.67 -13.86 -9.60
C LEU A 71 -20.79 -12.99 -10.86
N THR A 72 -20.59 -13.59 -12.04
CA THR A 72 -20.76 -12.89 -13.33
C THR A 72 -22.19 -12.39 -13.52
N GLN A 73 -23.19 -13.21 -13.18
CA GLN A 73 -24.59 -12.81 -13.26
C GLN A 73 -24.90 -11.63 -12.33
N THR A 74 -24.36 -11.65 -11.12
CA THR A 74 -24.53 -10.56 -10.15
C THR A 74 -23.85 -9.28 -10.62
N LEU A 75 -22.63 -9.35 -11.14
CA LEU A 75 -21.94 -8.21 -11.74
C LEU A 75 -22.75 -7.60 -12.89
N ARG A 76 -23.30 -8.43 -13.78
CA ARG A 76 -24.17 -7.98 -14.89
C ARG A 76 -25.48 -7.37 -14.41
N LYS A 77 -26.10 -7.95 -13.38
CA LYS A 77 -27.30 -7.41 -12.72
C LYS A 77 -27.03 -6.01 -12.17
N ILE A 78 -25.93 -5.82 -11.44
CA ILE A 78 -25.55 -4.50 -10.90
C ILE A 78 -25.30 -3.53 -12.06
N LEU A 79 -24.48 -3.91 -13.06
CA LEU A 79 -24.18 -3.06 -14.21
C LEU A 79 -25.44 -2.61 -14.96
N SER A 80 -26.37 -3.53 -15.23
CA SER A 80 -27.64 -3.21 -15.92
C SER A 80 -28.59 -2.35 -15.10
N SER A 81 -28.41 -2.27 -13.77
CA SER A 81 -29.21 -1.40 -12.90
C SER A 81 -28.75 0.06 -12.95
N GLU A 82 -27.52 0.32 -13.41
CA GLU A 82 -26.95 1.66 -13.52
C GLU A 82 -27.47 2.39 -14.78
N ARG A 83 -28.05 3.58 -14.58
CA ARG A 83 -28.58 4.41 -15.67
C ARG A 83 -27.49 5.34 -16.23
N ASN A 84 -26.52 4.78 -16.94
CA ASN A 84 -25.47 5.56 -17.59
C ASN A 84 -25.13 5.01 -18.98
N SER A 85 -25.29 5.83 -20.02
CA SER A 85 -25.05 5.45 -21.42
C SER A 85 -23.60 5.08 -21.71
N VAL A 86 -22.66 5.57 -20.91
CA VAL A 86 -21.23 5.18 -21.00
C VAL A 86 -21.05 3.70 -20.62
N LEU A 87 -21.87 3.20 -19.69
CA LEU A 87 -21.80 1.82 -19.19
C LEU A 87 -22.45 0.81 -20.13
N GLU A 88 -23.30 1.23 -21.07
CA GLU A 88 -23.93 0.34 -22.07
C GLU A 88 -22.90 -0.38 -22.95
N LYS A 89 -21.69 0.19 -23.09
CA LYS A 89 -20.59 -0.40 -23.85
C LYS A 89 -19.81 -1.44 -23.05
N VAL A 90 -19.94 -1.43 -21.72
CA VAL A 90 -19.18 -2.33 -20.84
C VAL A 90 -19.77 -3.73 -20.94
N THR A 91 -18.90 -4.72 -21.17
CA THR A 91 -19.29 -6.12 -21.13
C THR A 91 -18.49 -6.87 -20.08
N ILE A 92 -19.10 -7.86 -19.44
CA ILE A 92 -18.48 -8.67 -18.37
C ILE A 92 -18.67 -10.12 -18.77
N GLU A 93 -17.58 -10.86 -18.95
CA GLU A 93 -17.65 -12.27 -19.34
C GLU A 93 -16.71 -13.16 -18.52
N PRO A 94 -17.12 -14.40 -18.22
CA PRO A 94 -16.28 -15.35 -17.53
C PRO A 94 -15.33 -16.03 -18.52
N VAL A 95 -14.11 -16.27 -18.09
CA VAL A 95 -13.12 -17.12 -18.75
C VAL A 95 -12.84 -18.28 -17.81
N ASP A 96 -13.33 -19.45 -18.18
CA ASP A 96 -13.22 -20.67 -17.40
C ASP A 96 -11.78 -21.20 -17.40
N GLY A 97 -11.23 -21.46 -16.21
CA GLY A 97 -9.83 -21.84 -16.05
C GLY A 97 -9.51 -23.22 -16.64
N ASP A 98 -10.40 -24.19 -16.46
CA ASP A 98 -10.25 -25.54 -17.03
C ASP A 98 -10.20 -25.52 -18.56
N SER A 99 -11.04 -24.69 -19.17
CA SER A 99 -11.11 -24.54 -20.63
C SER A 99 -9.91 -23.80 -21.23
N HIS A 100 -9.23 -22.95 -20.45
CA HIS A 100 -8.15 -22.07 -20.91
C HIS A 100 -6.78 -22.36 -20.28
N SER A 101 -6.64 -23.51 -19.60
CA SER A 101 -5.40 -23.89 -18.89
C SER A 101 -4.92 -22.85 -17.88
N LEU A 102 -5.86 -22.20 -17.18
CA LEU A 102 -5.57 -21.29 -16.07
C LEU A 102 -5.73 -22.02 -14.74
N ALA A 103 -4.93 -21.64 -13.74
CA ALA A 103 -5.03 -22.21 -12.40
C ALA A 103 -6.33 -21.81 -11.68
N LEU A 104 -6.88 -20.63 -12.01
CA LEU A 104 -8.15 -20.11 -11.52
C LEU A 104 -8.94 -19.53 -12.71
N SER A 105 -10.26 -19.60 -12.63
CA SER A 105 -11.16 -18.91 -13.54
C SER A 105 -11.12 -17.41 -13.27
N VAL A 106 -11.35 -16.63 -14.31
CA VAL A 106 -11.35 -15.17 -14.22
C VAL A 106 -12.62 -14.58 -14.82
N ILE A 107 -13.03 -13.42 -14.34
CA ILE A 107 -14.11 -12.63 -14.93
C ILE A 107 -13.47 -11.38 -15.53
N VAL A 108 -13.66 -11.17 -16.83
CA VAL A 108 -13.04 -10.07 -17.56
C VAL A 108 -14.08 -8.99 -17.82
N LEU A 109 -13.88 -7.82 -17.21
CA LEU A 109 -14.59 -6.59 -17.54
C LEU A 109 -13.92 -5.95 -18.76
N GLN A 110 -14.72 -5.59 -19.75
CA GLN A 110 -14.27 -5.15 -21.06
C GLN A 110 -14.91 -3.81 -21.38
N PHE A 111 -14.09 -2.80 -21.68
CA PHE A 111 -14.52 -1.46 -22.04
C PHE A 111 -13.96 -1.11 -23.43
N PRO A 112 -14.74 -1.34 -24.51
CA PRO A 112 -14.37 -0.94 -25.86
C PRO A 112 -14.60 0.56 -26.07
N PHE A 113 -13.57 1.26 -26.56
CA PHE A 113 -13.64 2.67 -26.93
C PHE A 113 -12.67 2.98 -28.07
N ASN A 114 -13.19 3.51 -29.19
CA ASN A 114 -12.44 3.72 -30.43
C ASN A 114 -11.68 2.44 -30.88
N GLU A 115 -10.38 2.54 -31.10
CA GLU A 115 -9.48 1.44 -31.51
C GLU A 115 -8.98 0.61 -30.32
N HIS A 116 -9.38 0.96 -29.10
CA HIS A 116 -8.89 0.38 -27.87
C HIS A 116 -9.97 -0.46 -27.16
N VAL A 117 -9.53 -1.53 -26.50
CA VAL A 117 -10.34 -2.29 -25.54
C VAL A 117 -9.56 -2.38 -24.24
N ALA A 118 -9.99 -1.61 -23.24
CA ALA A 118 -9.46 -1.72 -21.89
C ALA A 118 -10.13 -2.89 -21.17
N CYS A 119 -9.33 -3.69 -20.46
CA CYS A 119 -9.86 -4.80 -19.69
C CYS A 119 -9.30 -4.82 -18.27
N TYR A 120 -10.19 -5.21 -17.35
CA TYR A 120 -9.88 -5.40 -15.94
C TYR A 120 -10.26 -6.82 -15.55
N THR A 121 -9.35 -7.52 -14.88
CA THR A 121 -9.51 -8.95 -14.59
C THR A 121 -9.86 -9.18 -13.13
N TYR A 122 -10.96 -9.88 -12.86
CA TYR A 122 -11.27 -10.39 -11.53
C TYR A 122 -10.87 -11.85 -11.43
N ILE A 123 -9.95 -12.18 -10.52
CA ILE A 123 -9.49 -13.55 -10.27
C ILE A 123 -10.40 -14.18 -9.23
N VAL A 124 -11.08 -15.27 -9.56
CA VAL A 124 -12.07 -15.90 -8.67
C VAL A 124 -11.40 -17.01 -7.86
N GLU A 125 -11.03 -16.71 -6.61
CA GLU A 125 -10.33 -17.67 -5.74
C GLU A 125 -11.18 -18.93 -5.46
N GLY A 126 -12.50 -18.78 -5.39
CA GLY A 126 -13.44 -19.87 -5.18
C GLY A 126 -13.60 -20.83 -6.37
N SER A 127 -12.97 -20.54 -7.52
CA SER A 127 -13.14 -21.35 -8.73
C SER A 127 -12.17 -22.54 -8.82
N GLY A 128 -11.37 -22.84 -7.80
CA GLY A 128 -10.38 -23.92 -7.87
C GLY A 128 -10.10 -24.56 -6.51
N ASP A 129 -9.38 -25.68 -6.53
CA ASP A 129 -9.05 -26.48 -5.34
C ASP A 129 -7.91 -25.89 -4.49
N GLY A 130 -7.51 -24.64 -4.75
CA GLY A 130 -6.40 -23.95 -4.11
C GLY A 130 -5.11 -24.02 -4.93
N LEU A 131 -4.18 -23.10 -4.67
CA LEU A 131 -2.91 -23.01 -5.38
C LEU A 131 -1.82 -23.76 -4.61
N ALA A 132 -1.04 -24.58 -5.32
CA ALA A 132 0.10 -25.26 -4.73
C ALA A 132 1.23 -24.26 -4.45
N ASP A 133 1.87 -24.42 -3.29
CA ASP A 133 3.07 -23.64 -2.95
C ASP A 133 4.20 -23.89 -3.95
N ARG A 134 4.99 -22.85 -4.25
CA ARG A 134 6.17 -22.96 -5.11
C ARG A 134 7.37 -23.38 -4.27
N VAL A 135 8.11 -24.37 -4.75
CA VAL A 135 9.33 -24.88 -4.09
C VAL A 135 10.59 -24.64 -4.96
N PRO A 136 11.04 -23.39 -5.14
CA PRO A 136 12.29 -23.13 -5.85
C PRO A 136 13.53 -23.54 -5.04
N THR A 137 14.59 -23.95 -5.74
CA THR A 137 15.92 -24.12 -5.15
C THR A 137 16.70 -22.82 -5.27
N ILE A 138 16.99 -22.17 -4.15
CA ILE A 138 17.68 -20.86 -4.08
C ILE A 138 18.88 -21.00 -3.16
N ALA A 139 20.05 -20.58 -3.62
CA ALA A 139 21.31 -20.73 -2.88
C ALA A 139 21.58 -22.16 -2.35
N GLY A 140 21.11 -23.18 -3.08
CA GLY A 140 21.25 -24.60 -2.69
C GLY A 140 20.25 -25.11 -1.66
N GLN A 141 19.28 -24.28 -1.23
CA GLN A 141 18.21 -24.65 -0.32
C GLN A 141 16.87 -24.71 -1.06
N GLN A 142 16.03 -25.70 -0.74
CA GLN A 142 14.64 -25.71 -1.17
C GLN A 142 13.83 -24.79 -0.26
N VAL A 143 13.12 -23.85 -0.86
CA VAL A 143 12.39 -22.81 -0.15
C VAL A 143 10.91 -22.98 -0.49
N ASN A 144 10.05 -23.09 0.51
CA ASN A 144 8.60 -23.13 0.26
C ASN A 144 8.03 -21.71 0.27
N ILE A 145 7.46 -21.28 -0.86
CA ILE A 145 6.84 -19.97 -1.01
C ILE A 145 5.35 -20.18 -1.25
N LYS A 146 4.54 -19.60 -0.37
CA LYS A 146 3.08 -19.63 -0.52
C LYS A 146 2.67 -18.98 -1.83
N THR A 147 1.83 -19.68 -2.59
CA THR A 147 1.24 -19.12 -3.82
C THR A 147 -0.13 -18.56 -3.49
N VAL A 148 -0.37 -17.30 -3.83
CA VAL A 148 -1.65 -16.62 -3.56
C VAL A 148 -2.42 -16.38 -4.86
N PRO A 149 -3.75 -16.17 -4.83
CA PRO A 149 -4.54 -15.94 -6.05
C PRO A 149 -4.01 -14.82 -6.95
N GLY A 150 -3.45 -13.75 -6.35
CA GLY A 150 -2.81 -12.66 -7.09
C GLY A 150 -1.59 -13.09 -7.92
N ASP A 151 -0.88 -14.17 -7.57
CA ASP A 151 0.26 -14.69 -8.35
C ASP A 151 -0.16 -15.26 -9.70
N VAL A 152 -1.46 -15.59 -9.89
CA VAL A 152 -2.02 -16.04 -11.17
C VAL A 152 -2.14 -14.87 -12.16
N TYR A 153 -2.02 -13.62 -11.69
CA TYR A 153 -1.94 -12.44 -12.56
C TYR A 153 -0.56 -12.36 -13.25
N ASP A 154 -0.32 -13.29 -14.18
CA ASP A 154 0.93 -13.43 -14.89
C ASP A 154 0.76 -13.27 -16.42
N ASP A 155 1.87 -13.40 -17.16
CA ASP A 155 1.86 -13.27 -18.62
C ASP A 155 1.07 -14.39 -19.30
N ASN A 156 0.95 -15.58 -18.69
CA ASN A 156 0.16 -16.69 -19.23
C ASN A 156 -1.33 -16.37 -19.12
N MET A 157 -1.78 -15.87 -17.97
CA MET A 157 -3.16 -15.41 -17.80
C MET A 157 -3.49 -14.28 -18.77
N TRP A 158 -2.58 -13.30 -18.92
CA TRP A 158 -2.75 -12.23 -19.90
C TRP A 158 -2.83 -12.75 -21.34
N GLU A 159 -1.99 -13.72 -21.72
CA GLU A 159 -2.04 -14.33 -23.05
C GLU A 159 -3.42 -14.94 -23.33
N GLN A 160 -3.97 -15.72 -22.41
CA GLN A 160 -5.30 -16.33 -22.56
C GLN A 160 -6.42 -15.27 -22.64
N VAL A 161 -6.40 -14.27 -21.76
CA VAL A 161 -7.36 -13.15 -21.81
C VAL A 161 -7.25 -12.41 -23.15
N SER A 162 -6.03 -12.12 -23.61
CA SER A 162 -5.81 -11.43 -24.87
C SER A 162 -6.29 -12.24 -26.08
N MET A 163 -6.10 -13.56 -26.08
CA MET A 163 -6.61 -14.45 -27.12
C MET A 163 -8.14 -14.45 -27.16
N TYR A 164 -8.77 -14.53 -25.99
CA TYR A 164 -10.23 -14.41 -25.86
C TYR A 164 -10.72 -13.06 -26.41
N LEU A 165 -10.10 -11.94 -26.03
CA LEU A 165 -10.48 -10.60 -26.50
C LEU A 165 -10.29 -10.44 -28.01
N ARG A 166 -9.19 -10.96 -28.57
CA ARG A 166 -8.91 -10.97 -30.02
C ARG A 166 -9.96 -11.79 -30.79
N SER A 167 -10.41 -12.91 -30.24
CA SER A 167 -11.48 -13.72 -30.84
C SER A 167 -12.80 -12.97 -30.93
N LYS A 168 -13.10 -12.12 -29.94
CA LYS A 168 -14.36 -11.37 -29.82
C LYS A 168 -14.35 -10.05 -30.60
N TYR A 169 -13.26 -9.29 -30.52
CA TYR A 169 -13.17 -7.93 -31.09
C TYR A 169 -12.32 -7.84 -32.36
N GLY A 170 -11.69 -8.94 -32.80
CA GLY A 170 -10.76 -8.97 -33.93
C GLY A 170 -9.33 -8.58 -33.55
N ASN A 171 -8.39 -8.80 -34.46
CA ASN A 171 -6.96 -8.56 -34.23
C ASN A 171 -6.49 -7.11 -34.46
N GLU A 172 -7.35 -6.27 -35.02
CA GLU A 172 -6.99 -4.90 -35.42
C GLU A 172 -7.04 -3.89 -34.26
N ARG A 173 -7.69 -4.26 -33.14
CA ARG A 173 -7.78 -3.40 -31.96
C ARG A 173 -6.57 -3.55 -31.05
N SER A 174 -6.28 -2.49 -30.31
CA SER A 174 -5.30 -2.50 -29.23
C SER A 174 -5.98 -2.92 -27.92
N PHE A 175 -5.48 -3.99 -27.32
CA PHE A 175 -5.95 -4.51 -26.04
C PHE A 175 -5.08 -3.99 -24.91
N ILE A 176 -5.70 -3.46 -23.88
CA ILE A 176 -5.01 -2.77 -22.79
C ILE A 176 -5.34 -3.48 -21.49
N ASP A 177 -4.34 -4.14 -20.92
CA ASP A 177 -4.42 -4.66 -19.56
C ASP A 177 -4.37 -3.50 -18.57
N VAL A 178 -5.45 -3.32 -17.81
CA VAL A 178 -5.57 -2.23 -16.85
C VAL A 178 -5.16 -2.67 -15.45
N GLY A 179 -5.23 -3.97 -15.15
CA GLY A 179 -4.98 -4.49 -13.81
C GLY A 179 -5.94 -5.61 -13.43
N ALA A 180 -5.76 -6.10 -12.20
CA ALA A 180 -6.57 -7.17 -11.65
C ALA A 180 -6.89 -6.99 -10.17
N ASN A 181 -8.01 -7.61 -9.75
CA ASN A 181 -8.38 -7.76 -8.35
C ASN A 181 -8.80 -9.20 -8.07
N VAL A 182 -8.60 -9.67 -6.83
CA VAL A 182 -9.01 -11.00 -6.41
C VAL A 182 -10.42 -10.89 -5.82
N ILE A 183 -11.32 -11.79 -6.21
CA ILE A 183 -12.57 -12.05 -5.51
C ILE A 183 -12.31 -13.22 -4.57
N PRO A 184 -12.20 -12.98 -3.25
CA PRO A 184 -11.90 -14.02 -2.29
C PRO A 184 -13.01 -15.06 -2.24
N ARG A 185 -12.69 -16.28 -1.80
CA ARG A 185 -13.66 -17.38 -1.64
C ARG A 185 -14.82 -17.02 -0.69
N THR A 186 -14.61 -16.10 0.23
CA THR A 186 -15.62 -15.62 1.17
C THR A 186 -16.69 -14.74 0.52
N VAL A 187 -16.43 -14.19 -0.68
CA VAL A 187 -17.38 -13.34 -1.40
C VAL A 187 -18.22 -14.19 -2.35
N THR A 188 -19.45 -14.45 -1.93
CA THR A 188 -20.49 -15.14 -2.70
C THR A 188 -21.45 -14.16 -3.40
N ALA A 189 -22.29 -14.65 -4.32
CA ALA A 189 -23.16 -13.83 -5.17
C ALA A 189 -24.23 -12.99 -4.41
N ASP A 190 -24.49 -13.31 -3.15
CA ASP A 190 -25.37 -12.56 -2.23
C ASP A 190 -24.71 -11.31 -1.62
N HIS A 191 -23.38 -11.22 -1.66
CA HIS A 191 -22.60 -10.05 -1.21
C HIS A 191 -22.63 -8.91 -2.24
N GLU A 192 -23.83 -8.43 -2.58
CA GLU A 192 -24.05 -7.45 -3.66
C GLU A 192 -23.29 -6.12 -3.42
N LYS A 193 -23.06 -5.74 -2.15
CA LYS A 193 -22.34 -4.50 -1.77
C LYS A 193 -20.85 -4.59 -2.11
N GLU A 194 -20.20 -5.70 -1.76
CA GLU A 194 -18.80 -5.97 -2.03
C GLU A 194 -18.59 -6.10 -3.54
N ILE A 195 -19.46 -6.85 -4.24
CA ILE A 195 -19.43 -7.01 -5.69
C ILE A 195 -19.63 -5.66 -6.41
N ARG A 196 -20.53 -4.80 -5.93
CA ARG A 196 -20.71 -3.44 -6.45
C ARG A 196 -19.45 -2.59 -6.28
N SER A 197 -18.78 -2.71 -5.14
CA SER A 197 -17.54 -1.98 -4.85
C SER A 197 -16.41 -2.43 -5.77
N LEU A 198 -16.24 -3.74 -5.95
CA LEU A 198 -15.31 -4.31 -6.93
C LEU A 198 -15.58 -3.81 -8.35
N LEU A 199 -16.85 -3.82 -8.76
CA LEU A 199 -17.28 -3.33 -10.07
C LEU A 199 -16.95 -1.85 -10.27
N TYR A 200 -17.16 -1.01 -9.25
CA TYR A 200 -16.80 0.41 -9.29
C TYR A 200 -15.31 0.61 -9.58
N PHE A 201 -14.42 -0.12 -8.90
CA PHE A 201 -12.98 0.01 -9.12
C PHE A 201 -12.57 -0.46 -10.53
N GLY A 202 -13.08 -1.61 -11.00
CA GLY A 202 -12.76 -2.09 -12.34
C GLY A 202 -13.27 -1.17 -13.46
N ILE A 203 -14.49 -0.62 -13.34
CA ILE A 203 -15.01 0.36 -14.30
C ILE A 203 -14.17 1.64 -14.27
N THR A 204 -13.88 2.16 -13.09
CA THR A 204 -13.09 3.40 -12.91
C THR A 204 -11.70 3.25 -13.49
N ALA A 205 -11.05 2.11 -13.28
CA ALA A 205 -9.73 1.79 -13.81
C ALA A 205 -9.75 1.80 -15.35
N CYS A 206 -10.69 1.07 -15.96
CA CYS A 206 -10.85 1.03 -17.42
C CYS A 206 -11.15 2.40 -18.01
N TYR A 207 -12.12 3.11 -17.44
CA TYR A 207 -12.57 4.41 -17.93
C TYR A 207 -11.45 5.45 -17.84
N THR A 208 -10.78 5.56 -16.69
CA THR A 208 -9.69 6.53 -16.47
C THR A 208 -8.50 6.23 -17.38
N THR A 209 -8.17 4.95 -17.58
CA THR A 209 -7.09 4.55 -18.48
C THR A 209 -7.40 4.92 -19.94
N LEU A 210 -8.64 4.70 -20.39
CA LEU A 210 -9.07 5.07 -21.75
C LEU A 210 -9.05 6.58 -21.97
N LEU A 211 -9.55 7.37 -21.01
CA LEU A 211 -9.49 8.84 -21.10
C LEU A 211 -8.04 9.32 -21.27
N LYS A 212 -7.13 8.81 -20.45
CA LYS A 212 -5.72 9.18 -20.50
C LYS A 212 -5.05 8.82 -21.83
N ILE A 213 -5.37 7.64 -22.40
CA ILE A 213 -4.82 7.21 -23.69
C ILE A 213 -5.32 8.08 -24.84
N ASN A 214 -6.56 8.57 -24.76
CA ASN A 214 -7.12 9.50 -25.73
C ASN A 214 -6.70 10.96 -25.50
N GLY A 215 -5.82 11.23 -24.52
CA GLY A 215 -5.34 12.58 -24.21
C GLY A 215 -6.36 13.45 -23.46
N ASP A 216 -7.43 12.86 -22.93
CA ASP A 216 -8.42 13.56 -22.12
C ASP A 216 -7.89 13.77 -20.71
N THR A 217 -7.88 15.03 -20.27
CA THR A 217 -7.40 15.48 -18.95
C THR A 217 -8.51 15.97 -18.04
N SER A 218 -9.79 15.76 -18.42
CA SER A 218 -10.98 16.22 -17.68
C SER A 218 -11.09 15.67 -16.25
N ASN A 219 -10.46 14.53 -15.96
CA ASN A 219 -10.39 13.95 -14.61
C ASN A 219 -9.21 14.44 -13.77
N SER A 220 -8.36 15.32 -14.30
CA SER A 220 -7.22 15.85 -13.55
C SER A 220 -7.71 16.78 -12.45
N ILE A 221 -7.06 16.73 -11.28
CA ILE A 221 -7.41 17.56 -10.13
C ILE A 221 -6.21 18.40 -9.73
N SER A 222 -6.42 19.69 -9.53
CA SER A 222 -5.45 20.62 -8.99
C SER A 222 -5.89 21.17 -7.63
N VAL A 223 -4.96 21.76 -6.89
CA VAL A 223 -5.25 22.51 -5.66
C VAL A 223 -6.24 23.66 -5.92
N ALA A 224 -6.20 24.25 -7.12
CA ALA A 224 -7.14 25.31 -7.49
C ALA A 224 -8.59 24.81 -7.58
N ASP A 225 -8.80 23.55 -7.99
CA ASP A 225 -10.13 22.91 -8.05
C ASP A 225 -10.68 22.59 -6.66
N ILE A 226 -9.80 22.45 -5.67
CA ILE A 226 -10.15 22.12 -4.28
C ILE A 226 -10.38 23.40 -3.45
N ASN A 227 -9.65 24.47 -3.75
CA ASN A 227 -9.67 25.72 -3.00
C ASN A 227 -10.82 26.65 -3.44
N THR A 228 -12.07 26.20 -3.28
CA THR A 228 -13.29 26.87 -3.74
C THR A 228 -13.85 27.93 -2.77
N GLY A 229 -13.14 28.24 -1.68
CA GLY A 229 -13.61 29.11 -0.59
C GLY A 229 -14.12 28.36 0.64
N ASP A 230 -14.16 27.03 0.59
CA ASP A 230 -14.47 26.16 1.74
C ASP A 230 -13.27 26.03 2.69
N VAL A 231 -13.53 25.62 3.94
CA VAL A 231 -12.46 25.35 4.92
C VAL A 231 -12.00 23.91 4.75
N LEU A 232 -10.73 23.70 4.43
CA LEU A 232 -10.13 22.37 4.42
C LEU A 232 -9.64 22.02 5.82
N ALA A 233 -10.00 20.83 6.31
CA ALA A 233 -9.53 20.28 7.57
C ALA A 233 -8.92 18.89 7.36
N ALA A 234 -7.72 18.67 7.90
CA ALA A 234 -7.11 17.34 7.96
C ALA A 234 -7.16 16.84 9.40
N GLN A 235 -7.81 15.71 9.61
CA GLN A 235 -8.01 15.12 10.92
C GLN A 235 -7.11 13.90 11.09
N LEU A 236 -6.23 13.96 12.09
CA LEU A 236 -5.48 12.80 12.56
C LEU A 236 -6.30 12.03 13.61
N ARG A 237 -6.59 10.76 13.32
CA ARG A 237 -7.34 9.86 14.21
C ARG A 237 -6.45 8.69 14.63
N TYR A 238 -6.37 8.45 15.93
CA TYR A 238 -5.68 7.31 16.52
C TYR A 238 -6.67 6.19 16.84
N ASN A 239 -6.27 4.95 16.57
CA ASN A 239 -7.06 3.74 16.75
C ASN A 239 -8.49 3.86 16.19
N PRO A 240 -8.67 4.26 14.93
CA PRO A 240 -9.99 4.36 14.31
C PRO A 240 -10.68 2.99 14.15
N GLY A 241 -9.92 1.89 14.25
CA GLY A 241 -10.36 0.53 13.99
C GLY A 241 -9.96 0.07 12.59
N ASP A 242 -9.90 -1.24 12.39
CA ASP A 242 -9.52 -1.82 11.10
C ASP A 242 -10.51 -1.42 10.00
N THR A 243 -9.96 -1.28 8.80
CA THR A 243 -10.71 -0.96 7.58
C THR A 243 -10.93 -2.24 6.75
N GLN A 244 -11.62 -2.11 5.61
CA GLN A 244 -11.85 -3.24 4.70
C GLN A 244 -11.56 -2.85 3.26
N THR A 245 -11.04 -3.80 2.48
CA THR A 245 -10.95 -3.68 1.01
C THR A 245 -12.34 -3.71 0.37
N ALA A 246 -12.46 -3.43 -0.93
CA ALA A 246 -13.71 -3.57 -1.66
C ALA A 246 -14.31 -4.99 -1.58
N ALA A 247 -13.44 -6.00 -1.43
CA ALA A 247 -13.82 -7.40 -1.26
C ALA A 247 -14.12 -7.78 0.20
N GLY A 248 -14.11 -6.83 1.14
CA GLY A 248 -14.43 -7.07 2.55
C GLY A 248 -13.30 -7.66 3.40
N GLN A 249 -12.07 -7.73 2.87
CA GLN A 249 -10.92 -8.22 3.65
C GLN A 249 -10.45 -7.16 4.64
N THR A 250 -10.21 -7.56 5.90
CA THR A 250 -9.71 -6.66 6.96
C THR A 250 -8.34 -6.10 6.62
N VAL A 251 -8.16 -4.80 6.84
CA VAL A 251 -6.91 -4.05 6.63
C VAL A 251 -6.60 -3.22 7.88
N ARG A 252 -5.40 -3.40 8.44
CA ARG A 252 -4.94 -2.67 9.64
C ARG A 252 -5.00 -1.15 9.43
N SER A 253 -5.60 -0.44 10.40
CA SER A 253 -5.64 1.03 10.47
C SER A 253 -5.61 1.50 11.92
N ASP A 254 -4.40 1.68 12.46
CA ASP A 254 -4.18 2.23 13.80
C ASP A 254 -4.07 3.77 13.77
N LEU A 255 -3.78 4.32 12.60
CA LEU A 255 -3.67 5.74 12.34
C LEU A 255 -4.40 6.06 11.03
N SER A 256 -5.29 7.06 11.06
CA SER A 256 -5.99 7.54 9.88
C SER A 256 -5.89 9.05 9.77
N ILE A 257 -5.54 9.53 8.58
CA ILE A 257 -5.43 10.95 8.23
C ILE A 257 -6.48 11.24 7.17
N ALA A 258 -7.55 11.93 7.56
CA ALA A 258 -8.67 12.23 6.68
C ALA A 258 -8.71 13.72 6.33
N LEU A 259 -8.58 14.06 5.05
CA LEU A 259 -8.77 15.39 4.50
C LEU A 259 -10.22 15.60 4.10
N ARG A 260 -10.83 16.69 4.56
CA ARG A 260 -12.24 17.01 4.33
C ARG A 260 -12.40 18.49 3.98
N GLY A 261 -13.26 18.79 3.02
CA GLY A 261 -13.80 20.14 2.82
C GLY A 261 -15.00 20.36 3.73
N ILE A 262 -15.02 21.48 4.46
CA ILE A 262 -16.12 21.91 5.32
C ILE A 262 -16.79 23.10 4.64
N MET A 263 -18.02 22.87 4.17
CA MET A 263 -18.81 23.90 3.50
C MET A 263 -19.33 24.92 4.51
N GLN A 264 -19.07 26.21 4.28
CA GLN A 264 -19.65 27.28 5.07
C GLN A 264 -21.08 27.60 4.58
N THR A 265 -21.99 26.65 4.76
CA THR A 265 -23.42 26.94 4.63
C THR A 265 -23.93 27.57 5.92
N GLY A 266 -24.81 28.57 5.85
CA GLY A 266 -25.49 29.13 7.04
C GLY A 266 -26.34 28.08 7.81
N GLU A 267 -27.23 28.50 8.71
CA GLU A 267 -28.04 27.67 9.65
C GLU A 267 -28.88 26.51 9.04
N ALA A 268 -28.76 26.21 7.76
CA ALA A 268 -29.37 25.06 7.12
C ALA A 268 -28.74 23.73 7.60
N VAL A 269 -29.40 23.12 8.60
CA VAL A 269 -29.07 21.80 9.17
C VAL A 269 -29.20 20.65 8.17
N SER A 270 -29.88 20.85 7.03
CA SER A 270 -30.18 19.80 6.04
C SER A 270 -29.11 19.62 4.94
N ALA A 271 -28.11 20.49 4.84
CA ALA A 271 -27.06 20.37 3.82
C ALA A 271 -25.91 19.46 4.29
N LYS A 272 -25.32 18.69 3.37
CA LYS A 272 -24.09 17.93 3.66
C LYS A 272 -22.95 18.94 3.89
N GLN A 273 -22.56 19.11 5.15
CA GLN A 273 -21.57 20.13 5.54
C GLN A 273 -20.12 19.70 5.31
N THR A 274 -19.87 18.40 5.07
CA THR A 274 -18.52 17.86 4.90
C THR A 274 -18.38 16.99 3.66
N ILE A 275 -17.34 17.24 2.88
CA ILE A 275 -16.98 16.47 1.69
C ILE A 275 -15.64 15.79 1.96
N PRO A 276 -15.57 14.44 2.01
CA PRO A 276 -14.29 13.75 2.12
C PRO A 276 -13.49 13.91 0.81
N LEU A 277 -12.22 14.24 0.92
CA LEU A 277 -11.31 14.42 -0.22
C LEU A 277 -10.35 13.24 -0.34
N THR A 278 -9.59 12.96 0.72
CA THR A 278 -8.62 11.85 0.75
C THR A 278 -8.56 11.25 2.15
N THR A 279 -8.30 9.95 2.22
CA THR A 279 -8.00 9.26 3.47
C THR A 279 -6.73 8.46 3.31
N VAL A 280 -5.82 8.59 4.27
CA VAL A 280 -4.63 7.74 4.40
C VAL A 280 -4.76 6.94 5.69
N ASP A 281 -4.76 5.62 5.56
CA ASP A 281 -4.81 4.69 6.70
C ASP A 281 -3.47 3.96 6.81
N GLY A 282 -3.08 3.63 8.03
CA GLY A 282 -1.82 2.95 8.30
C GLY A 282 -1.57 2.67 9.76
N TYR A 283 -0.32 2.35 10.07
CA TYR A 283 0.13 2.07 11.43
C TYR A 283 1.58 2.53 11.62
N MET A 284 2.01 2.58 12.88
CA MET A 284 3.38 2.97 13.22
C MET A 284 4.22 1.74 13.55
N ASP A 285 5.27 1.53 12.78
CA ASP A 285 6.24 0.44 12.90
C ASP A 285 7.58 0.97 13.42
N LEU A 286 8.45 0.08 13.90
CA LEU A 286 9.78 0.40 14.39
C LEU A 286 10.84 -0.24 13.52
N THR A 287 11.73 0.59 12.96
CA THR A 287 12.91 0.09 12.23
C THR A 287 14.10 0.12 13.16
N TYR A 288 14.70 -1.04 13.44
CA TYR A 288 15.89 -1.12 14.28
C TYR A 288 17.11 -0.52 13.58
N VAL A 289 17.88 0.28 14.31
CA VAL A 289 19.14 0.87 13.87
C VAL A 289 20.22 0.48 14.88
N PRO A 290 21.23 -0.30 14.47
CA PRO A 290 22.29 -0.71 15.38
C PRO A 290 23.07 0.52 15.86
N ARG A 291 23.48 0.52 17.13
CA ARG A 291 24.31 1.59 17.67
C ARG A 291 25.60 1.68 16.87
N GLN A 292 25.85 2.82 16.23
CA GLN A 292 27.17 3.10 15.69
C GLN A 292 28.13 3.17 16.88
N GLN A 293 29.12 2.27 16.93
CA GLN A 293 30.21 2.33 17.91
C GLN A 293 31.08 3.57 17.62
N GLN A 294 30.57 4.76 17.94
CA GLN A 294 31.41 5.93 18.04
C GLN A 294 32.27 5.76 19.30
N GLN A 295 33.59 5.88 19.14
CA GLN A 295 34.52 5.97 20.27
C GLN A 295 34.13 7.19 21.10
N MET A 296 33.35 6.95 22.16
CA MET A 296 32.83 8.00 23.02
C MET A 296 34.01 8.68 23.74
N ALA A 297 34.16 9.98 23.50
CA ALA A 297 35.04 10.81 24.31
C ALA A 297 34.52 10.83 25.76
N TYR A 298 35.43 10.67 26.72
CA TYR A 298 35.10 10.59 28.15
C TYR A 298 34.25 11.78 28.60
N GLY A 299 33.03 11.50 29.11
CA GLY A 299 32.10 12.52 29.63
C GLY A 299 30.92 12.91 28.72
N GLN A 300 30.75 12.30 27.55
CA GLN A 300 29.56 12.50 26.72
C GLN A 300 28.42 11.55 27.12
N PRO A 301 27.15 12.01 27.14
CA PRO A 301 25.99 11.16 27.43
C PRO A 301 25.83 10.07 26.36
N VAL A 302 25.49 8.85 26.80
CA VAL A 302 25.27 7.69 25.92
C VAL A 302 24.01 7.90 25.09
N ASP A 303 24.14 7.76 23.77
CA ASP A 303 22.99 7.73 22.87
C ASP A 303 22.35 6.34 22.90
N HIS A 304 21.13 6.28 23.41
CA HIS A 304 20.35 5.05 23.56
C HIS A 304 19.42 4.79 22.38
N ARG A 305 19.37 5.70 21.40
CA ARG A 305 18.44 5.61 20.28
C ARG A 305 18.82 4.45 19.37
N GLN A 306 17.89 3.52 19.21
CA GLN A 306 18.05 2.28 18.44
C GLN A 306 16.89 2.06 17.46
N TYR A 307 15.93 2.98 17.37
CA TYR A 307 14.80 2.85 16.46
C TYR A 307 14.53 4.12 15.67
N VAL A 308 14.07 3.96 14.43
CA VAL A 308 13.44 5.04 13.67
C VAL A 308 11.95 4.70 13.50
N PRO A 309 11.02 5.60 13.87
CA PRO A 309 9.60 5.38 13.66
C PRO A 309 9.28 5.38 12.16
N ARG A 310 8.44 4.44 11.72
CA ARG A 310 8.02 4.30 10.32
C ARG A 310 6.50 4.28 10.21
N LEU A 311 5.92 5.31 9.57
CA LEU A 311 4.52 5.27 9.14
C LEU A 311 4.39 4.34 7.95
N VAL A 312 3.76 3.19 8.16
CA VAL A 312 3.40 2.26 7.09
C VAL A 312 1.95 2.52 6.71
N MET A 313 1.76 3.12 5.53
CA MET A 313 0.45 3.30 4.92
C MET A 313 -0.03 1.97 4.35
N THR A 314 -1.26 1.59 4.67
CA THR A 314 -1.93 0.39 4.17
C THR A 314 -2.97 0.73 3.11
N ASN A 315 -3.46 1.98 3.10
CA ASN A 315 -4.41 2.49 2.13
C ASN A 315 -4.22 4.00 1.92
N VAL A 316 -4.30 4.43 0.66
CA VAL A 316 -4.43 5.85 0.27
C VAL A 316 -5.60 5.88 -0.71
N SER A 317 -6.69 6.52 -0.32
CA SER A 317 -7.94 6.46 -1.06
C SER A 317 -8.56 7.85 -1.27
N SER A 318 -9.26 7.97 -2.39
CA SER A 318 -10.08 9.14 -2.70
C SER A 318 -11.42 9.07 -1.97
N GLY A 319 -11.82 10.20 -1.39
CA GLY A 319 -13.20 10.43 -0.90
C GLY A 319 -14.15 10.90 -2.00
N LEU A 320 -13.64 11.19 -3.19
CA LEU A 320 -14.39 11.59 -4.37
C LEU A 320 -14.71 10.39 -5.26
N SER A 321 -15.67 10.52 -6.17
CA SER A 321 -16.02 9.50 -7.16
C SER A 321 -15.03 9.40 -8.33
N VAL A 322 -13.77 9.76 -8.10
CA VAL A 322 -12.68 9.70 -9.07
C VAL A 322 -11.39 9.30 -8.35
N ASN A 323 -10.58 8.48 -9.00
CA ASN A 323 -9.29 8.01 -8.49
C ASN A 323 -8.20 8.43 -9.47
N THR A 324 -7.27 9.28 -9.01
CA THR A 324 -6.16 9.79 -9.81
C THR A 324 -4.88 9.88 -8.99
N LEU A 325 -3.74 9.97 -9.68
CA LEU A 325 -2.44 10.12 -9.02
C LEU A 325 -2.38 11.44 -8.24
N GLU A 326 -3.02 12.49 -8.75
CA GLU A 326 -3.11 13.80 -8.09
C GLU A 326 -3.77 13.68 -6.72
N LEU A 327 -4.83 12.88 -6.58
CA LEU A 327 -5.49 12.65 -5.30
C LEU A 327 -4.68 11.75 -4.36
N GLU A 328 -3.99 10.73 -4.89
CA GLU A 328 -3.07 9.93 -4.07
C GLU A 328 -1.90 10.78 -3.56
N LEU A 329 -1.33 11.65 -4.40
CA LEU A 329 -0.29 12.61 -4.03
C LEU A 329 -0.81 13.66 -3.04
N LEU A 330 -2.04 14.15 -3.19
CA LEU A 330 -2.67 15.01 -2.20
C LEU A 330 -2.78 14.28 -0.85
N GLY A 331 -3.26 13.05 -0.84
CA GLY A 331 -3.30 12.20 0.36
C GLY A 331 -1.92 12.06 1.01
N LEU A 332 -0.90 11.70 0.22
CA LEU A 332 0.49 11.61 0.67
C LEU A 332 1.00 12.92 1.28
N SER A 333 0.68 14.08 0.70
CA SER A 333 1.08 15.38 1.25
C SER A 333 0.50 15.62 2.65
N THR A 334 -0.69 15.07 2.94
CA THR A 334 -1.31 15.21 4.27
C THR A 334 -0.65 14.36 5.34
N THR A 335 0.13 13.34 4.96
CA THR A 335 0.78 12.43 5.93
C THR A 335 1.83 13.11 6.78
N VAL A 336 2.38 14.23 6.32
CA VAL A 336 3.31 15.08 7.08
C VAL A 336 2.70 15.53 8.42
N LEU A 337 1.38 15.59 8.53
CA LEU A 337 0.65 15.84 9.78
C LEU A 337 1.06 14.88 10.92
N ALA A 338 1.42 13.63 10.60
CA ALA A 338 1.89 12.67 11.60
C ALA A 338 3.27 13.05 12.17
N ALA A 339 4.14 13.68 11.38
CA ALA A 339 5.46 14.14 11.82
C ALA A 339 5.40 15.46 12.62
N GLN A 340 4.41 16.31 12.34
CA GLN A 340 4.25 17.59 13.02
C GLN A 340 4.01 17.42 14.51
N HIS A 341 4.71 18.23 15.32
CA HIS A 341 4.62 18.23 16.78
C HIS A 341 4.69 16.82 17.42
N HIS A 342 5.45 15.91 16.81
CA HIS A 342 5.57 14.52 17.27
C HIS A 342 4.22 13.81 17.43
N ALA A 343 3.25 14.11 16.56
CA ALA A 343 1.91 13.56 16.65
C ALA A 343 1.91 12.02 16.56
N TRP A 344 2.85 11.43 15.82
CA TRP A 344 3.06 9.98 15.73
C TRP A 344 3.29 9.30 17.08
N VAL A 345 3.83 9.98 18.10
CA VAL A 345 4.14 9.38 19.41
C VAL A 345 2.88 8.85 20.10
N LYS A 346 1.72 9.46 19.83
CA LYS A 346 0.46 9.04 20.45
C LYS A 346 -0.02 7.66 19.97
N CYS A 347 0.51 7.14 18.86
CA CYS A 347 0.26 5.76 18.43
C CYS A 347 0.77 4.75 19.47
N PHE A 348 1.74 5.12 20.31
CA PHE A 348 2.33 4.26 21.34
C PHE A 348 1.72 4.46 22.73
N LYS A 349 0.57 5.15 22.83
CA LYS A 349 -0.10 5.33 24.12
C LYS A 349 -0.54 3.97 24.67
N PRO A 350 -0.16 3.62 25.91
CA PRO A 350 -0.57 2.36 26.52
C PRO A 350 -2.09 2.25 26.61
N VAL A 351 -2.62 1.06 26.31
CA VAL A 351 -4.03 0.76 26.50
C VAL A 351 -4.24 0.25 27.93
N TYR A 352 -4.81 1.09 28.79
CA TYR A 352 -5.15 0.73 30.17
C TYR A 352 -6.28 -0.31 30.17
N GLY A 353 -6.09 -1.41 30.90
CA GLY A 353 -7.07 -2.51 30.97
C GLY A 353 -7.04 -3.51 29.81
N ALA A 354 -6.12 -3.35 28.84
CA ALA A 354 -5.84 -4.39 27.86
C ALA A 354 -5.38 -5.69 28.53
N SER A 355 -5.64 -6.84 27.88
CA SER A 355 -5.27 -8.16 28.39
C SER A 355 -3.77 -8.27 28.65
N LYS A 356 -3.34 -9.35 29.34
CA LYS A 356 -1.91 -9.64 29.58
C LYS A 356 -1.08 -9.75 28.28
N ASN A 357 -1.72 -9.85 27.12
CA ASN A 357 -1.12 -10.07 25.80
C ASN A 357 -1.25 -8.84 24.89
N ASP A 358 -1.12 -7.63 25.42
CA ASP A 358 -1.06 -6.42 24.60
C ASP A 358 0.21 -6.40 23.74
N ILE A 359 0.04 -6.69 22.45
CA ILE A 359 1.12 -6.77 21.47
C ILE A 359 1.63 -5.38 21.03
N HIS A 360 0.94 -4.30 21.40
CA HIS A 360 1.32 -2.93 21.01
C HIS A 360 1.91 -2.11 22.17
N ASP A 361 2.26 -2.76 23.28
CA ASP A 361 2.83 -2.09 24.44
C ASP A 361 4.29 -1.66 24.20
N ILE A 362 4.53 -0.34 24.19
CA ILE A 362 5.85 0.27 23.99
C ILE A 362 6.86 -0.09 25.10
N GLY A 363 6.39 -0.65 26.22
CA GLY A 363 7.27 -1.09 27.31
C GLY A 363 8.24 -2.21 26.91
N ALA A 364 7.94 -2.95 25.83
CA ALA A 364 8.78 -4.04 25.34
C ALA A 364 10.14 -3.56 24.79
N LEU A 365 10.31 -2.27 24.49
CA LEU A 365 11.61 -1.72 24.08
C LEU A 365 12.72 -1.93 25.12
N GLY A 366 12.36 -2.05 26.41
CA GLY A 366 13.34 -2.31 27.46
C GLY A 366 14.02 -3.68 27.37
N PHE A 367 13.56 -4.60 26.51
CA PHE A 367 14.26 -5.85 26.23
C PHE A 367 15.50 -5.68 25.35
N GLU A 368 15.57 -4.63 24.51
CA GLU A 368 16.71 -4.37 23.62
C GLU A 368 17.47 -3.08 23.96
N VAL A 369 16.81 -2.12 24.61
CA VAL A 369 17.41 -0.84 24.98
C VAL A 369 17.76 -0.84 26.46
N ASP A 370 19.05 -0.86 26.76
CA ASP A 370 19.55 -0.63 28.13
C ASP A 370 19.35 0.84 28.51
N PHE A 371 18.25 1.16 29.20
CA PHE A 371 17.97 2.52 29.68
C PHE A 371 18.71 2.87 30.98
N ALA A 372 19.27 1.91 31.71
CA ALA A 372 19.92 2.14 32.99
C ALA A 372 21.46 2.22 32.88
N ASN A 373 22.02 1.97 31.69
CA ASN A 373 23.47 1.90 31.43
C ASN A 373 24.19 0.92 32.36
N ASN A 374 23.50 -0.13 32.79
CA ASN A 374 24.00 -1.14 33.70
C ASN A 374 23.90 -2.56 33.12
N GLY A 375 23.47 -2.69 31.86
CA GLY A 375 23.23 -3.97 31.20
C GLY A 375 21.95 -4.68 31.66
N GLU A 376 21.05 -4.00 32.38
CA GLU A 376 19.75 -4.54 32.76
C GLU A 376 18.73 -4.32 31.63
N TYR A 377 18.14 -5.44 31.19
CA TYR A 377 17.08 -5.48 30.19
C TYR A 377 15.80 -6.01 30.83
N GLY A 378 14.66 -5.48 30.40
CA GLY A 378 13.36 -5.91 30.88
C GLY A 378 12.24 -4.97 30.44
N ARG A 379 11.00 -5.47 30.47
CA ARG A 379 9.83 -4.67 30.11
C ARG A 379 9.70 -3.46 31.04
N ILE A 380 9.51 -2.29 30.44
CA ILE A 380 9.19 -1.05 31.17
C ILE A 380 7.72 -1.08 31.59
N SER A 381 7.44 -0.65 32.83
CA SER A 381 6.07 -0.60 33.36
C SER A 381 5.30 0.63 32.84
N THR A 382 4.78 0.53 31.62
CA THR A 382 4.02 1.58 30.91
C THR A 382 2.56 1.67 31.31
N LYS A 383 2.02 0.63 31.97
CA LYS A 383 0.61 0.56 32.41
C LYS A 383 0.42 0.91 33.89
N SER A 384 1.47 1.39 34.55
CA SER A 384 1.40 1.86 35.94
C SER A 384 0.69 3.22 36.01
N ASP A 385 0.02 3.51 37.14
CA ASP A 385 -0.59 4.82 37.40
C ASP A 385 0.44 5.97 37.38
N SER A 386 1.73 5.65 37.56
CA SER A 386 2.84 6.59 37.48
C SER A 386 3.31 6.88 36.05
N PHE A 387 2.93 6.07 35.06
CA PHE A 387 3.33 6.28 33.67
C PHE A 387 2.40 7.30 33.02
N SER A 388 2.95 8.50 32.84
CA SER A 388 2.22 9.64 32.26
C SER A 388 2.55 9.81 30.77
N ASP A 389 1.80 10.66 30.09
CA ASP A 389 2.14 11.11 28.73
C ASP A 389 3.59 11.65 28.68
N GLN A 390 4.05 12.36 29.71
CA GLN A 390 5.43 12.84 29.80
C GLN A 390 6.44 11.68 29.83
N SER A 391 6.14 10.62 30.58
CA SER A 391 6.97 9.41 30.65
C SER A 391 7.05 8.69 29.31
N LEU A 392 5.95 8.67 28.55
CA LEU A 392 5.91 8.15 27.18
C LEU A 392 6.83 8.97 26.26
N PHE A 393 6.75 10.30 26.32
CA PHE A 393 7.61 11.17 25.50
C PHE A 393 9.10 10.97 25.84
N GLU A 394 9.45 10.89 27.11
CA GLU A 394 10.82 10.64 27.55
C GLU A 394 11.33 9.27 27.08
N LEU A 395 10.49 8.23 27.17
CA LEU A 395 10.83 6.91 26.66
C LEU A 395 11.13 6.96 25.17
N VAL A 396 10.25 7.56 24.38
CA VAL A 396 10.41 7.66 22.92
C VAL A 396 11.63 8.48 22.54
N GLN A 397 11.92 9.61 23.20
CA GLN A 397 13.11 10.41 22.92
C GLN A 397 14.42 9.67 23.22
N ARG A 398 14.41 8.77 24.21
CA ARG A 398 15.58 7.99 24.59
C ARG A 398 15.80 6.79 23.70
N SER A 399 14.73 6.19 23.15
CA SER A 399 14.83 4.98 22.33
C SER A 399 14.78 5.22 20.83
N MET A 400 14.21 6.35 20.38
CA MET A 400 13.93 6.60 18.96
C MET A 400 14.56 7.90 18.44
N TYR A 401 14.86 7.91 17.15
CA TYR A 401 15.10 9.12 16.38
C TYR A 401 13.78 9.90 16.18
N ASN A 402 13.89 11.22 15.95
CA ASN A 402 12.71 12.10 15.84
C ASN A 402 12.09 12.07 14.44
N GLU A 403 12.90 11.70 13.46
CA GLU A 403 12.54 11.64 12.05
C GLU A 403 11.65 10.44 11.77
N VAL A 404 10.61 10.63 10.97
CA VAL A 404 9.68 9.57 10.59
C VAL A 404 9.97 9.10 9.17
N LEU A 405 10.07 7.78 8.98
CA LEU A 405 10.06 7.15 7.67
C LEU A 405 8.63 7.01 7.17
N PHE A 406 8.40 7.29 5.89
CA PHE A 406 7.09 7.12 5.24
C PHE A 406 7.18 5.97 4.25
N SER A 407 6.43 4.91 4.52
CA SER A 407 6.38 3.71 3.69
C SER A 407 4.94 3.41 3.29
N TRP A 408 4.77 2.73 2.16
CA TRP A 408 3.48 2.29 1.67
C TRP A 408 3.54 0.82 1.28
N ASP A 409 2.65 0.01 1.85
CA ASP A 409 2.38 -1.35 1.41
C ASP A 409 1.35 -1.33 0.27
N ILE A 410 1.84 -1.34 -0.98
CA ILE A 410 0.99 -1.35 -2.17
C ILE A 410 0.65 -2.80 -2.54
N PRO A 411 -0.63 -3.22 -2.56
CA PRO A 411 -1.03 -4.56 -2.99
C PRO A 411 -0.61 -4.82 -4.44
N GLU A 412 -0.13 -6.02 -4.73
CA GLU A 412 0.20 -6.42 -6.12
C GLU A 412 -1.06 -6.54 -6.99
N THR A 413 -2.16 -6.98 -6.38
CA THR A 413 -3.51 -7.04 -6.97
C THR A 413 -4.48 -6.47 -5.96
N GLY A 414 -5.27 -5.47 -6.32
CA GLY A 414 -6.18 -4.80 -5.39
C GLY A 414 -6.96 -3.67 -6.04
N ASP A 415 -7.72 -2.94 -5.22
CA ASP A 415 -8.70 -1.94 -5.67
C ASP A 415 -8.10 -0.80 -6.51
N LEU A 416 -6.88 -0.38 -6.14
CA LEU A 416 -6.16 0.72 -6.76
C LEU A 416 -4.78 0.30 -7.31
N SER A 417 -4.48 -1.00 -7.38
CA SER A 417 -3.16 -1.46 -7.85
C SER A 417 -2.85 -0.97 -9.27
N TRP A 418 -3.87 -0.84 -10.13
CA TRP A 418 -3.77 -0.28 -11.49
C TRP A 418 -3.22 1.16 -11.54
N LEU A 419 -3.43 1.93 -10.47
CA LEU A 419 -2.95 3.30 -10.32
C LEU A 419 -1.60 3.29 -9.60
N GLN A 420 -1.53 2.53 -8.50
CA GLN A 420 -0.42 2.48 -7.56
C GLN A 420 0.81 1.74 -8.10
N GLU A 421 0.65 0.90 -9.13
CA GLU A 421 1.76 0.30 -9.88
C GLU A 421 2.74 1.37 -10.41
N THR A 422 2.26 2.60 -10.64
CA THR A 422 3.13 3.73 -11.00
C THR A 422 4.19 4.02 -9.92
N PHE A 423 3.83 3.95 -8.64
CA PHE A 423 4.78 4.11 -7.54
C PHE A 423 5.74 2.94 -7.44
N LEU A 424 5.27 1.71 -7.67
CA LEU A 424 6.12 0.51 -7.71
C LEU A 424 7.15 0.58 -8.84
N ALA A 425 6.70 0.95 -10.05
CA ALA A 425 7.59 1.14 -11.19
C ALA A 425 8.59 2.28 -10.94
N ALA A 426 8.17 3.37 -10.29
CA ALA A 426 9.07 4.46 -9.93
C ALA A 426 10.13 4.04 -8.89
N ALA A 427 9.75 3.26 -7.88
CA ALA A 427 10.69 2.68 -6.90
C ALA A 427 11.70 1.73 -7.56
N ALA A 428 11.31 1.03 -8.64
CA ALA A 428 12.20 0.20 -9.45
C ALA A 428 13.09 1.02 -10.41
N GLY A 429 13.07 2.35 -10.35
CA GLY A 429 13.89 3.23 -11.17
C GLY A 429 13.36 3.48 -12.59
N ASN A 430 12.09 3.17 -12.88
CA ASN A 430 11.50 3.41 -14.19
C ASN A 430 11.30 4.91 -14.43
N SER A 431 12.10 5.50 -15.32
CA SER A 431 12.06 6.94 -15.62
C SER A 431 10.70 7.43 -16.13
N LYS A 432 9.94 6.60 -16.87
CA LYS A 432 8.60 6.98 -17.34
C LYS A 432 7.62 7.09 -16.18
N ALA A 433 7.70 6.16 -15.22
CA ALA A 433 6.87 6.19 -14.02
C ALA A 433 7.23 7.38 -13.13
N ILE A 434 8.52 7.63 -12.90
CA ILE A 434 9.04 8.80 -12.16
C ILE A 434 8.52 10.10 -12.78
N ASN A 435 8.70 10.28 -14.09
CA ASN A 435 8.21 11.46 -14.79
C ASN A 435 6.70 11.59 -14.71
N THR A 436 5.96 10.48 -14.66
CA THR A 436 4.51 10.57 -14.53
C THR A 436 4.08 11.00 -13.13
N LEU A 437 4.78 10.56 -12.08
CA LEU A 437 4.56 11.06 -10.73
C LEU A 437 4.86 12.56 -10.63
N PHE A 438 5.96 13.02 -11.25
CA PHE A 438 6.29 14.45 -11.27
C PHE A 438 5.26 15.27 -12.03
N ASN A 439 4.82 14.78 -13.20
CA ASN A 439 3.76 15.43 -13.96
C ASN A 439 2.44 15.48 -13.17
N ALA A 440 2.07 14.41 -12.46
CA ALA A 440 0.89 14.42 -11.61
C ALA A 440 1.04 15.40 -10.43
N ALA A 441 2.23 15.47 -9.81
CA ALA A 441 2.50 16.45 -8.76
C ALA A 441 2.45 17.90 -9.28
N ASP A 442 2.94 18.15 -10.49
CA ASP A 442 2.84 19.46 -11.14
C ASP A 442 1.40 19.78 -11.57
N THR A 443 0.63 18.81 -12.07
CA THR A 443 -0.81 18.97 -12.33
C THR A 443 -1.56 19.34 -11.05
N LEU A 444 -1.27 18.64 -9.95
CA LEU A 444 -1.85 18.93 -8.63
C LEU A 444 -1.50 20.36 -8.17
N THR A 445 -0.26 20.78 -8.35
CA THR A 445 0.29 22.00 -7.73
C THR A 445 0.42 23.19 -8.68
N GLY A 446 -0.07 23.09 -9.92
CA GLY A 446 0.12 24.14 -10.94
C GLY A 446 1.59 24.39 -11.30
N GLY A 447 2.41 23.34 -11.31
CA GLY A 447 3.83 23.39 -11.63
C GLY A 447 4.75 23.85 -10.49
N ALA A 448 4.24 23.95 -9.25
CA ALA A 448 5.06 24.33 -8.10
C ALA A 448 5.98 23.20 -7.62
N PHE A 449 5.62 21.95 -7.87
CA PHE A 449 6.39 20.80 -7.41
C PHE A 449 7.80 20.76 -8.02
N THR A 450 7.92 20.81 -9.34
CA THR A 450 9.24 20.77 -10.01
C THR A 450 10.11 22.01 -9.75
N ARG A 451 9.55 23.10 -9.20
CA ARG A 451 10.34 24.25 -8.71
C ARG A 451 11.00 23.97 -7.36
N ASN A 452 10.36 23.15 -6.53
CA ASN A 452 10.79 22.86 -5.15
C ASN A 452 11.53 21.53 -5.00
N TYR A 453 11.53 20.69 -6.04
CA TYR A 453 12.15 19.37 -6.01
C TYR A 453 13.34 19.26 -6.98
N ASP A 454 14.44 18.67 -6.51
CA ASP A 454 15.70 18.55 -7.25
C ASP A 454 15.70 17.46 -8.34
N GLY A 455 14.59 16.74 -8.48
CA GLY A 455 14.44 15.64 -9.43
C GLY A 455 15.11 14.35 -8.98
N ALA A 456 15.51 14.23 -7.71
CA ALA A 456 15.96 12.97 -7.13
C ALA A 456 14.88 11.87 -7.26
N PRO A 457 15.23 10.58 -7.10
CA PRO A 457 14.22 9.53 -7.09
C PRO A 457 13.18 9.75 -5.98
N PRO A 458 11.87 9.70 -6.30
CA PRO A 458 10.79 9.96 -5.34
C PRO A 458 10.66 8.86 -4.27
N LEU A 459 11.12 7.64 -4.57
CA LEU A 459 11.13 6.51 -3.66
C LEU A 459 12.56 5.95 -3.55
N MET A 460 12.86 5.36 -2.40
CA MET A 460 14.07 4.58 -2.19
C MET A 460 13.99 3.27 -2.99
N SER A 461 15.15 2.75 -3.43
CA SER A 461 15.23 1.55 -4.29
C SER A 461 14.87 0.25 -3.58
N GLU A 462 14.65 0.29 -2.26
CA GLU A 462 14.32 -0.88 -1.46
C GLU A 462 12.83 -1.21 -1.61
N ILE A 463 12.56 -2.28 -2.34
CA ILE A 463 11.21 -2.81 -2.50
C ILE A 463 11.15 -4.18 -1.82
N THR A 464 10.37 -4.28 -0.74
CA THR A 464 10.22 -5.54 0.00
C THR A 464 8.82 -6.11 -0.18
N ARG A 465 8.72 -7.40 -0.58
CA ARG A 465 7.44 -8.13 -0.57
C ARG A 465 6.97 -8.37 0.86
N VAL A 466 5.70 -8.08 1.17
CA VAL A 466 5.06 -8.24 2.49
C VAL A 466 3.82 -9.12 2.34
N HIS A 467 3.57 -10.01 3.31
CA HIS A 467 2.39 -10.87 3.31
C HIS A 467 1.14 -10.05 3.62
N LEU A 468 0.07 -10.30 2.87
CA LEU A 468 -1.28 -9.86 3.17
C LEU A 468 -2.13 -11.07 3.54
N GLY A 469 -3.11 -10.85 4.41
CA GLY A 469 -3.95 -11.92 4.90
C GLY A 469 -4.56 -11.57 6.24
N THR A 470 -5.21 -12.55 6.85
CA THR A 470 -5.82 -12.41 8.16
C THR A 470 -5.48 -13.56 9.09
N TYR A 471 -5.65 -13.32 10.39
CA TYR A 471 -5.71 -14.34 11.43
C TYR A 471 -6.88 -14.02 12.38
N LEU A 472 -7.24 -14.96 13.24
CA LEU A 472 -8.26 -14.72 14.28
C LEU A 472 -7.56 -14.43 15.61
N ASP A 473 -7.93 -13.32 16.25
CA ASP A 473 -7.46 -12.98 17.60
C ASP A 473 -8.10 -13.88 18.68
N GLU A 474 -7.74 -13.65 19.94
CA GLU A 474 -8.29 -14.38 21.09
C GLU A 474 -9.83 -14.29 21.21
N ASN A 475 -10.45 -13.29 20.57
CA ASN A 475 -11.90 -13.07 20.55
C ASN A 475 -12.56 -13.59 19.27
N ASN A 476 -11.86 -14.35 18.42
CA ASN A 476 -12.29 -14.77 17.08
C ASN A 476 -12.61 -13.61 16.13
N THR A 477 -11.98 -12.45 16.33
CA THR A 477 -12.08 -11.30 15.44
C THR A 477 -11.02 -11.41 14.35
N PRO A 478 -11.37 -11.28 13.05
CA PRO A 478 -10.39 -11.23 11.98
C PRO A 478 -9.50 -9.99 12.10
N ARG A 479 -8.19 -10.19 12.12
CA ARG A 479 -7.14 -9.17 12.18
C ARG A 479 -6.18 -9.31 11.00
N ASP A 480 -5.59 -8.21 10.56
CA ASP A 480 -4.61 -8.20 9.47
C ASP A 480 -3.29 -8.84 9.95
N LEU A 481 -2.63 -9.64 9.10
CA LEU A 481 -1.33 -10.25 9.46
C LEU A 481 -0.25 -9.23 9.82
N ARG A 482 -0.38 -8.00 9.31
CA ARG A 482 0.53 -6.89 9.64
C ARG A 482 0.40 -6.40 11.06
N ASP A 483 -0.58 -6.84 11.85
CA ASP A 483 -0.59 -6.64 13.32
C ASP A 483 0.67 -7.23 13.98
N LEU A 484 1.25 -8.27 13.38
CA LEU A 484 2.55 -8.80 13.77
C LEU A 484 3.68 -7.94 13.19
N ASP A 485 3.91 -6.80 13.82
CA ASP A 485 5.03 -5.89 13.54
C ASP A 485 6.23 -6.13 14.48
N TYR A 486 7.28 -5.31 14.37
CA TYR A 486 8.48 -5.46 15.21
C TYR A 486 8.16 -5.32 16.71
N LEU A 487 7.29 -4.38 17.07
CA LEU A 487 6.89 -4.15 18.45
C LEU A 487 6.03 -5.31 18.98
N ALA A 488 5.19 -5.90 18.15
CA ALA A 488 4.43 -7.11 18.47
C ALA A 488 5.36 -8.29 18.76
N MET A 489 6.37 -8.51 17.91
CA MET A 489 7.38 -9.55 18.15
C MET A 489 8.14 -9.35 19.47
N LEU A 490 8.54 -8.11 19.77
CA LEU A 490 9.15 -7.78 21.07
C LEU A 490 8.20 -8.05 22.25
N ASN A 491 6.92 -7.75 22.10
CA ASN A 491 5.94 -8.01 23.16
C ASN A 491 5.71 -9.51 23.41
N ILE A 492 5.74 -10.33 22.36
CA ILE A 492 5.48 -11.78 22.44
C ILE A 492 6.71 -12.56 22.90
N TYR A 493 7.89 -12.21 22.38
CA TYR A 493 9.14 -12.98 22.51
C TYR A 493 10.29 -12.25 23.22
N GLY A 494 10.19 -10.96 23.54
CA GLY A 494 11.32 -10.20 24.07
C GLY A 494 11.93 -10.73 25.38
N ASP A 495 11.15 -11.41 26.23
CA ASP A 495 11.63 -12.07 27.45
C ASP A 495 11.99 -13.56 27.26
N LYS A 496 11.63 -14.15 26.12
CA LYS A 496 11.74 -15.59 25.85
C LYS A 496 12.83 -15.92 24.84
N ASP A 497 12.85 -15.20 23.72
CA ASP A 497 13.69 -15.46 22.57
C ASP A 497 13.86 -14.18 21.72
N LEU A 498 14.82 -13.33 22.11
CA LEU A 498 15.21 -12.17 21.31
C LEU A 498 15.83 -12.56 19.96
N GLY A 499 16.38 -13.77 19.83
CA GLY A 499 16.91 -14.26 18.56
C GLY A 499 15.82 -14.41 17.50
N LEU A 500 14.60 -14.79 17.90
CA LEU A 500 13.45 -14.84 17.01
C LEU A 500 12.97 -13.45 16.58
N VAL A 501 13.03 -12.46 17.48
CA VAL A 501 12.71 -11.05 17.16
C VAL A 501 13.70 -10.51 16.13
N GLU A 502 15.01 -10.74 16.35
CA GLU A 502 16.07 -10.36 15.42
C GLU A 502 15.90 -11.06 14.06
N ALA A 503 15.62 -12.37 14.06
CA ALA A 503 15.38 -13.14 12.84
C ALA A 503 14.19 -12.56 12.04
N PHE A 504 13.10 -12.19 12.71
CA PHE A 504 11.95 -11.57 12.08
C PHE A 504 12.30 -10.22 11.44
N GLY A 505 12.96 -9.31 12.19
CA GLY A 505 13.42 -8.01 11.67
C GLY A 505 14.37 -8.16 10.47
N ASN A 506 15.31 -9.10 10.54
CA ASN A 506 16.25 -9.42 9.47
C ASN A 506 15.56 -9.86 8.17
N THR A 507 14.34 -10.43 8.22
CA THR A 507 13.59 -10.74 6.99
C THR A 507 13.21 -9.48 6.21
N TYR A 508 13.14 -8.31 6.84
CA TYR A 508 12.89 -7.03 6.19
C TYR A 508 14.19 -6.31 5.83
N ASP A 509 15.16 -6.26 6.75
CA ASP A 509 16.30 -5.36 6.66
C ASP A 509 17.51 -5.94 5.90
N GLN A 510 17.70 -7.27 5.87
CA GLN A 510 18.83 -7.92 5.18
C GLN A 510 18.60 -8.04 3.68
N THR A 511 18.61 -6.91 2.97
CA THR A 511 18.34 -6.83 1.52
C THR A 511 19.41 -7.52 0.66
N ASP A 512 20.58 -7.85 1.22
CA ASP A 512 21.63 -8.67 0.61
C ASP A 512 21.23 -10.14 0.45
N ARG A 513 20.27 -10.63 1.25
CA ARG A 513 19.71 -11.97 1.14
C ARG A 513 18.59 -12.01 0.08
N PRO A 514 18.53 -13.07 -0.75
CA PRO A 514 17.45 -13.26 -1.71
C PRO A 514 16.07 -13.11 -1.07
N GLN A 515 15.19 -12.35 -1.74
CA GLN A 515 13.88 -11.99 -1.20
C GLN A 515 13.04 -13.23 -0.88
N GLU A 516 13.12 -14.27 -1.71
CA GLU A 516 12.38 -15.52 -1.55
C GLU A 516 12.72 -16.25 -0.25
N LEU A 517 14.00 -16.27 0.13
CA LEU A 517 14.44 -16.86 1.40
C LEU A 517 13.88 -16.09 2.58
N ARG A 518 13.95 -14.75 2.52
CA ARG A 518 13.40 -13.87 3.55
C ARG A 518 11.88 -13.99 3.67
N LEU A 519 11.20 -14.12 2.54
CA LEU A 519 9.75 -14.26 2.49
C LEU A 519 9.28 -15.58 3.11
N ALA A 520 9.93 -16.70 2.76
CA ALA A 520 9.59 -18.00 3.33
C ALA A 520 9.91 -18.09 4.83
N GLU A 521 11.05 -17.53 5.26
CA GLU A 521 11.40 -17.43 6.68
C GLU A 521 10.34 -16.64 7.44
N ARG A 522 9.92 -15.49 6.91
CA ARG A 522 8.89 -14.66 7.52
C ARG A 522 7.54 -15.37 7.60
N ALA A 523 7.11 -16.06 6.54
CA ALA A 523 5.87 -16.83 6.54
C ALA A 523 5.88 -17.89 7.67
N LYS A 524 7.00 -18.61 7.82
CA LYS A 524 7.19 -19.60 8.88
C LYS A 524 7.09 -18.97 10.28
N ILE A 525 7.70 -17.80 10.48
CA ILE A 525 7.62 -17.09 11.78
C ILE A 525 6.17 -16.63 12.05
N ILE A 526 5.48 -16.08 11.04
CA ILE A 526 4.07 -15.65 11.16
C ILE A 526 3.17 -16.83 11.54
N GLU A 527 3.24 -17.93 10.79
CA GLU A 527 2.45 -19.15 11.05
C GLU A 527 2.75 -19.74 12.43
N ALA A 528 4.02 -19.76 12.84
CA ALA A 528 4.41 -20.26 14.17
C ALA A 528 3.94 -19.35 15.33
N THR A 529 3.83 -18.04 15.07
CA THR A 529 3.46 -17.05 16.11
C THR A 529 1.95 -16.93 16.28
N LEU A 530 1.21 -16.88 15.16
CA LEU A 530 -0.24 -16.64 15.14
C LEU A 530 -1.08 -17.93 15.07
N GLY A 531 -0.45 -19.08 14.77
CA GLY A 531 -1.07 -20.40 14.79
C GLY A 531 -1.95 -20.72 13.57
N ASP A 532 -2.83 -21.71 13.74
CA ASP A 532 -3.57 -22.36 12.64
C ASP A 532 -4.67 -21.48 12.00
N THR A 533 -4.91 -20.27 12.52
CA THR A 533 -5.95 -19.36 11.99
C THR A 533 -5.41 -18.44 10.89
N VAL A 534 -4.10 -18.47 10.63
CA VAL A 534 -3.43 -17.67 9.60
C VAL A 534 -3.89 -18.08 8.22
N THR A 535 -4.34 -17.09 7.44
CA THR A 535 -4.63 -17.24 6.01
C THR A 535 -3.91 -16.14 5.24
N ILE A 536 -2.89 -16.52 4.46
CA ILE A 536 -2.18 -15.60 3.56
C ILE A 536 -2.97 -15.52 2.25
N THR A 537 -3.53 -14.36 1.95
CA THR A 537 -4.44 -14.15 0.80
C THR A 537 -3.80 -13.33 -0.32
N GLY A 538 -2.65 -12.70 -0.06
CA GLY A 538 -2.04 -11.80 -1.03
C GLY A 538 -0.64 -11.37 -0.64
N TYR A 539 -0.09 -10.51 -1.48
CA TYR A 539 1.18 -9.84 -1.24
C TYR A 539 1.08 -8.34 -1.54
N ALA A 540 1.80 -7.56 -0.76
CA ALA A 540 2.10 -6.15 -1.04
C ALA A 540 3.58 -5.97 -1.33
N ARG A 541 3.91 -4.84 -1.96
CA ARG A 541 5.26 -4.32 -2.13
C ARG A 541 5.37 -3.08 -1.23
N ARG A 542 6.18 -3.19 -0.17
CA ARG A 542 6.56 -2.06 0.67
C ARG A 542 7.55 -1.19 -0.07
N VAL A 543 7.19 0.06 -0.29
CA VAL A 543 8.08 1.11 -0.82
C VAL A 543 8.25 2.20 0.22
N THR A 544 9.45 2.77 0.31
CA THR A 544 9.74 3.90 1.22
C THR A 544 10.00 5.16 0.41
N PHE A 545 9.32 6.24 0.77
CA PHE A 545 9.46 7.52 0.09
C PHE A 545 10.77 8.20 0.45
N ASN A 546 11.34 8.90 -0.52
CA ASN A 546 12.38 9.87 -0.25
C ASN A 546 11.78 11.03 0.58
N PRO A 547 12.31 11.35 1.77
CA PRO A 547 11.78 12.43 2.62
C PRO A 547 11.64 13.76 1.88
N LYS A 548 12.63 14.10 1.06
CA LYS A 548 12.63 15.34 0.26
C LYS A 548 11.49 15.40 -0.74
N PHE A 549 11.02 14.26 -1.23
CA PHE A 549 9.89 14.20 -2.17
C PHE A 549 8.60 14.61 -1.46
N ILE A 550 8.31 14.02 -0.29
CA ILE A 550 7.10 14.36 0.48
C ILE A 550 7.16 15.80 0.99
N GLU A 551 8.33 16.26 1.46
CA GLU A 551 8.53 17.65 1.88
C GLU A 551 8.30 18.64 0.74
N ALA A 552 8.89 18.39 -0.45
CA ALA A 552 8.69 19.22 -1.63
C ALA A 552 7.23 19.21 -2.11
N LEU A 553 6.55 18.06 -2.04
CA LEU A 553 5.14 17.93 -2.37
C LEU A 553 4.26 18.77 -1.42
N ALA A 554 4.49 18.68 -0.12
CA ALA A 554 3.78 19.51 0.85
C ALA A 554 4.05 21.01 0.63
N MET A 555 5.31 21.42 0.43
CA MET A 555 5.66 22.81 0.14
C MET A 555 4.98 23.33 -1.14
N ALA A 556 4.99 22.52 -2.20
CA ALA A 556 4.36 22.87 -3.47
C ALA A 556 2.83 22.97 -3.37
N CYS A 557 2.18 22.11 -2.59
CA CYS A 557 0.75 22.23 -2.27
C CYS A 557 0.45 23.57 -1.57
N ALA A 558 1.27 23.99 -0.59
CA ALA A 558 1.11 25.28 0.07
C ALA A 558 1.31 26.47 -0.90
N GLU A 559 2.33 26.40 -1.76
CA GLU A 559 2.59 27.43 -2.78
C GLU A 559 1.45 27.54 -3.80
N ALA A 560 0.82 26.42 -4.15
CA ALA A 560 -0.39 26.36 -4.97
C ALA A 560 -1.64 26.92 -4.27
N GLY A 561 -1.54 27.32 -3.00
CA GLY A 561 -2.60 27.97 -2.24
C GLY A 561 -3.38 27.04 -1.32
N LEU A 562 -2.96 25.77 -1.16
CA LEU A 562 -3.61 24.83 -0.25
C LEU A 562 -3.40 25.28 1.20
N LYS A 563 -4.49 25.50 1.93
CA LYS A 563 -4.48 25.85 3.35
C LYS A 563 -5.33 24.84 4.11
N ILE A 564 -4.72 24.09 5.01
CA ILE A 564 -5.37 23.04 5.77
C ILE A 564 -5.36 23.39 7.25
N ARG A 565 -6.54 23.30 7.89
CA ARG A 565 -6.66 23.32 9.35
C ARG A 565 -6.30 21.94 9.92
N PRO A 566 -5.23 21.80 10.70
CA PRO A 566 -4.95 20.54 11.38
C PRO A 566 -5.96 20.31 12.53
N GLU A 567 -6.48 19.09 12.62
CA GLU A 567 -7.34 18.62 13.71
C GLU A 567 -6.79 17.31 14.30
N GLY A 568 -7.01 17.09 15.60
CA GLY A 568 -6.48 15.91 16.29
C GLY A 568 -5.02 16.03 16.74
N ILE A 569 -4.33 17.11 16.37
CA ILE A 569 -3.04 17.49 16.97
C ILE A 569 -3.29 18.31 18.23
N TYR A 570 -3.15 17.66 19.38
CA TYR A 570 -2.96 18.36 20.65
C TYR A 570 -1.46 18.61 20.81
N GLY A 571 -1.06 19.88 20.88
CA GLY A 571 0.33 20.31 20.96
C GLY A 571 1.04 19.63 22.13
N ASN A 572 2.00 18.77 21.80
CA ASN A 572 3.00 18.31 22.74
C ASN A 572 4.19 19.26 22.56
N ASP A 573 4.12 20.43 23.20
CA ASP A 573 5.22 21.40 23.13
C ASP A 573 6.42 20.83 23.88
N MET A 574 7.26 20.13 23.12
CA MET A 574 8.59 19.73 23.54
C MET A 574 9.43 20.99 23.72
N GLY A 575 9.88 21.24 24.95
CA GLY A 575 10.95 22.21 25.18
C GLY A 575 12.15 21.88 24.29
N ALA A 576 12.82 22.91 23.75
CA ALA A 576 13.92 22.75 22.78
C ALA A 576 14.99 21.74 23.25
N ILE A 577 15.21 20.68 22.45
CA ILE A 577 16.23 19.65 22.72
C ILE A 577 17.47 19.92 21.86
N ARG A 578 18.66 19.82 22.48
CA ARG A 578 19.98 19.97 21.87
C ARG A 578 20.45 18.63 21.27
N GLY A 579 21.06 18.64 20.09
CA GLY A 579 21.71 17.44 19.50
C GLY A 579 22.15 17.63 18.05
N ASN A 580 23.17 16.87 17.62
CA ASN A 580 23.80 16.95 16.31
C ASN A 580 22.97 16.23 15.22
N THR A 581 22.67 16.94 14.14
CA THR A 581 21.79 16.57 13.01
C THR A 581 22.47 15.71 11.92
N SER A 582 23.66 15.16 12.14
CA SER A 582 24.41 14.45 11.08
C SER A 582 24.02 12.98 10.85
N ALA A 583 23.22 12.37 11.73
CA ALA A 583 22.75 10.97 11.60
C ALA A 583 21.34 10.83 10.95
N VAL A 584 20.78 11.97 10.51
CA VAL A 584 19.33 12.26 10.36
C VAL A 584 18.87 12.35 8.89
N GLY A 585 19.69 11.93 7.93
CA GLY A 585 19.45 12.20 6.50
C GLY A 585 18.28 11.47 5.82
N MET A 586 17.51 10.63 6.52
CA MET A 586 16.56 9.69 5.91
C MET A 586 15.10 9.80 6.37
N GLY A 587 14.71 10.73 7.24
CA GLY A 587 13.29 10.91 7.60
C GLY A 587 12.87 12.38 7.72
N ILE A 588 11.56 12.62 7.85
CA ILE A 588 10.97 13.97 7.86
C ILE A 588 10.95 14.55 9.27
N GLY A 589 11.41 15.79 9.43
CA GLY A 589 11.48 16.50 10.71
C GLY A 589 10.20 17.22 11.15
N GLN A 590 10.14 17.62 12.42
CA GLN A 590 8.96 18.24 13.08
C GLN A 590 8.39 19.48 12.36
N ASN A 591 9.24 20.27 11.70
CA ASN A 591 8.83 21.53 11.05
C ASN A 591 8.35 21.35 9.60
N ALA A 592 8.41 20.13 9.06
CA ALA A 592 7.97 19.86 7.69
C ALA A 592 6.48 20.13 7.52
N GLY A 593 6.09 20.67 6.35
CA GLY A 593 4.68 20.95 6.03
C GLY A 593 4.04 22.10 6.79
N GLY A 594 4.78 22.86 7.62
CA GLY A 594 4.24 24.00 8.38
C GLY A 594 3.61 25.10 7.52
N ALA A 595 3.94 25.16 6.23
CA ALA A 595 3.31 26.06 5.27
C ALA A 595 1.87 25.64 4.88
N VAL A 596 1.61 24.33 4.81
CA VAL A 596 0.28 23.76 4.47
C VAL A 596 -0.65 23.79 5.68
N PHE A 597 -0.11 23.43 6.84
CA PHE A 597 -0.87 23.29 8.09
C PHE A 597 -0.73 24.55 8.95
N GLN A 598 -1.71 25.45 8.86
CA GLN A 598 -1.71 26.68 9.64
C GLN A 598 -2.58 26.51 10.89
N GLN A 599 -1.93 26.37 12.05
CA GLN A 599 -2.64 26.47 13.33
C GLN A 599 -3.07 27.93 13.51
N GLY A 600 -4.37 28.17 13.72
CA GLY A 600 -4.95 29.52 13.74
C GLY A 600 -4.29 30.43 14.78
N GLY A 601 -3.33 31.26 14.33
CA GLY A 601 -2.66 32.27 15.14
C GLY A 601 -3.30 33.65 14.96
N ALA A 602 -3.87 34.17 16.05
CA ALA A 602 -4.04 35.57 16.48
C ALA A 602 -4.56 36.67 15.52
N ASN A 603 -4.89 36.43 14.25
CA ASN A 603 -5.30 37.50 13.32
C ASN A 603 -6.74 37.40 12.79
N TRP A 604 -7.58 36.56 13.40
CA TRP A 604 -9.03 36.61 13.21
C TRP A 604 -9.64 37.63 14.18
N GLY A 605 -9.60 38.90 13.79
CA GLY A 605 -10.30 39.96 14.50
C GLY A 605 -11.81 39.81 14.36
N GLY A 606 -12.53 39.62 15.47
CA GLY A 606 -14.00 39.64 15.45
C GLY A 606 -14.68 39.15 16.73
N SER A 607 -14.86 40.07 17.67
CA SER A 607 -15.80 40.03 18.81
C SER A 607 -15.53 39.04 19.95
N GLY A 608 -14.90 39.58 21.00
CA GLY A 608 -14.96 39.00 22.33
C GLY A 608 -16.39 39.07 22.90
N MET A 609 -16.94 37.91 23.24
CA MET A 609 -17.92 37.81 24.31
C MET A 609 -17.35 36.86 25.37
N GLY A 610 -16.93 37.46 26.48
CA GLY A 610 -16.39 36.75 27.63
C GLY A 610 -17.46 35.87 28.26
N TYR A 611 -17.16 34.58 28.38
CA TYR A 611 -17.85 33.72 29.34
C TYR A 611 -17.18 33.91 30.70
N GLY A 612 -17.83 34.74 31.52
CA GLY A 612 -17.48 34.95 32.90
C GLY A 612 -17.59 33.66 33.72
N ALA A 613 -16.61 33.48 34.58
CA ALA A 613 -16.57 32.49 35.64
C ALA A 613 -17.88 32.48 36.45
N ARG A 614 -18.47 31.29 36.62
CA ARG A 614 -19.37 30.99 37.75
C ARG A 614 -18.84 29.80 38.52
N ASN A 615 -18.09 30.19 39.56
CA ASN A 615 -17.98 29.60 40.88
C ASN A 615 -18.89 28.38 41.19
N SER A 616 -18.23 27.28 41.57
CA SER A 616 -18.42 26.56 42.84
C SER A 616 -19.80 26.65 43.52
N GLY A 617 -20.46 25.50 43.65
CA GLY A 617 -21.57 25.27 44.57
C GLY A 617 -22.06 23.83 44.47
N GLY A 618 -21.51 22.95 45.31
CA GLY A 618 -21.77 21.50 45.29
C GLY A 618 -23.18 21.09 45.69
N LEU A 619 -23.49 19.81 45.48
CA LEU A 619 -24.44 19.05 46.31
C LEU A 619 -24.32 17.56 46.00
N TRP A 620 -24.05 16.82 47.08
CA TRP A 620 -24.17 15.37 47.23
C TRP A 620 -25.64 14.91 47.16
N ASN A 621 -25.80 13.60 46.90
CA ASN A 621 -26.96 12.71 47.11
C ASN A 621 -28.14 12.76 46.10
N ARG A 622 -28.26 11.71 45.29
CA ARG A 622 -29.08 10.51 45.57
C ARG A 622 -28.74 9.36 44.67
#